data_AF-A0A6M0FX78-F1
#
_entry.id   AF-A0A6M0FX78-F1
#
_cell.length_a   1.000
_cell.length_b   1.000
_cell.length_c   1.000
_cell.angle_alpha   90.00
_cell.angle_beta   90.00
_cell.angle_gamma   90.00
#
_symmetry.space_group_name_H-M   'P 1'
#
loop_
_entity.id
_entity.type
_entity.pdbx_description
1 polymer ?
#
loop_
_entity_poly.entity_id
_entity_poly.type
_entity_poly.pdbx_seq_one_letter_code
_entity_poly.pdbx_strand_id
1 'polypeptide(L)'
;MINSLSDLYKFVKKYYEGYIDKFTLDENELPKNIPDVLRDYYCEIGALTKIMPSEGNHSLTPLCSQDALASPEELEYSDGFVEFACENQGNWICRVQCDSNDPEVFSNAAELFGEGEGFQSVNYPLSKFLITLTLQEIVMSAPFLISLNVEDPREGLNGDVQPLWNNGKTAYNENSHDFFIVENTDLLLMNYYGDAWLASKSESLEKYIKEDCYWRFIY
;
A
#
# COMPACT_ATOMS: atom_id res chain seq x y z
N MET A 1 9.03 3.53 12.91
CA MET A 1 9.59 2.65 11.87
C MET A 1 8.82 1.34 11.85
N ILE A 2 8.43 0.86 10.68
CA ILE A 2 7.74 -0.42 10.49
C ILE A 2 8.80 -1.48 10.20
N ASN A 3 8.85 -2.55 11.00
CA ASN A 3 9.76 -3.67 10.77
C ASN A 3 9.03 -5.01 10.60
N SER A 4 7.72 -5.01 10.78
CA SER A 4 6.87 -6.19 10.77
C SER A 4 5.42 -5.82 10.46
N LEU A 5 4.61 -6.82 10.13
CA LEU A 5 3.17 -6.64 9.97
C LEU A 5 2.49 -6.14 11.26
N SER A 6 2.96 -6.55 12.44
CA SER A 6 2.43 -6.03 13.70
C SER A 6 2.65 -4.52 13.85
N ASP A 7 3.80 -4.02 13.39
CA ASP A 7 4.06 -2.57 13.38
C ASP A 7 3.19 -1.84 12.36
N LEU A 8 2.97 -2.46 11.19
CA LEU A 8 2.03 -1.95 10.19
C LEU A 8 0.62 -1.85 10.79
N TYR A 9 0.09 -2.89 11.43
CA TYR A 9 -1.27 -2.86 11.97
C TYR A 9 -1.45 -1.75 13.01
N LYS A 10 -0.46 -1.55 13.89
CA LYS A 10 -0.47 -0.43 14.84
C LYS A 10 -0.45 0.92 14.13
N PHE A 11 0.38 1.05 13.09
CA PHE A 11 0.45 2.26 12.29
C PHE A 11 -0.89 2.55 11.61
N VAL A 12 -1.47 1.59 10.90
CA VAL A 12 -2.74 1.71 10.16
C VAL A 12 -3.90 2.07 11.08
N LYS A 13 -4.04 1.35 12.21
CA LYS A 13 -5.11 1.62 13.20
C LYS A 13 -5.00 3.02 13.79
N LYS A 14 -3.77 3.47 14.10
CA LYS A 14 -3.51 4.84 14.55
C LYS A 14 -3.76 5.86 13.43
N TYR A 15 -3.37 5.55 12.21
CA TYR A 15 -3.52 6.45 11.07
C TYR A 15 -5.00 6.71 10.79
N TYR A 16 -5.85 5.69 10.80
CA TYR A 16 -7.29 5.83 10.54
C TYR A 16 -8.16 6.02 11.79
N GLU A 17 -7.55 6.26 12.95
CA GLU A 17 -8.29 6.48 14.20
C GLU A 17 -9.28 7.64 14.05
N GLY A 18 -10.56 7.37 14.35
CA GLY A 18 -11.65 8.34 14.20
C GLY A 18 -12.26 8.46 12.80
N TYR A 19 -11.72 7.75 11.80
CA TYR A 19 -12.24 7.71 10.42
C TYR A 19 -12.81 6.35 10.03
N ILE A 20 -12.25 5.27 10.59
CA ILE A 20 -12.65 3.89 10.30
C ILE A 20 -12.93 3.17 11.62
N ASP A 21 -14.13 2.61 11.74
CA ASP A 21 -14.58 1.93 12.96
C ASP A 21 -14.30 0.42 12.96
N LYS A 22 -14.09 -0.18 11.77
CA LYS A 22 -13.87 -1.62 11.61
C LYS A 22 -12.65 -1.89 10.75
N PHE A 23 -11.67 -2.57 11.35
CA PHE A 23 -10.44 -3.00 10.68
C PHE A 23 -10.41 -4.51 10.43
N THR A 24 -10.99 -5.30 11.33
CA THR A 24 -10.80 -6.75 11.37
C THR A 24 -11.89 -7.51 10.61
N LEU A 25 -11.52 -8.64 10.02
CA LEU A 25 -12.46 -9.66 9.55
C LEU A 25 -12.51 -10.84 10.52
N ASP A 26 -13.63 -11.56 10.56
CA ASP A 26 -13.74 -12.79 11.34
C ASP A 26 -12.95 -13.89 10.62
N GLU A 27 -12.07 -14.59 11.34
CA GLU A 27 -11.28 -15.70 10.80
C GLU A 27 -12.15 -16.78 10.16
N ASN A 28 -13.37 -17.00 10.67
CA ASN A 28 -14.31 -17.99 10.15
C ASN A 28 -14.89 -17.60 8.77
N GLU A 29 -14.77 -16.33 8.38
CA GLU A 29 -15.19 -15.83 7.06
C GLU A 29 -14.08 -15.97 6.02
N LEU A 30 -12.84 -16.30 6.43
CA LEU A 30 -11.70 -16.36 5.53
C LEU A 30 -11.60 -17.72 4.81
N PRO A 31 -11.20 -17.75 3.53
CA PRO A 31 -10.92 -18.99 2.82
C PRO A 31 -9.87 -19.84 3.54
N LYS A 32 -9.97 -21.17 3.44
CA LYS A 32 -9.09 -22.08 4.19
C LYS A 32 -7.68 -22.23 3.60
N ASN A 33 -7.53 -21.96 2.32
CA ASN A 33 -6.35 -22.27 1.52
C ASN A 33 -5.47 -21.05 1.20
N ILE A 34 -5.65 -19.93 1.91
CA ILE A 34 -4.76 -18.77 1.82
C ILE A 34 -3.54 -18.94 2.72
N PRO A 35 -2.39 -18.32 2.38
CA PRO A 35 -1.21 -18.29 3.25
C PRO A 35 -1.51 -17.76 4.65
N ASP A 36 -0.80 -18.26 5.66
CA ASP A 36 -0.97 -17.84 7.06
C ASP A 36 -0.79 -16.32 7.22
N VAL A 37 0.21 -15.75 6.56
CA VAL A 37 0.47 -14.30 6.58
C VAL A 37 -0.67 -13.49 5.98
N LEU A 38 -1.29 -13.97 4.91
CA LEU A 38 -2.43 -13.28 4.30
C LEU A 38 -3.68 -13.40 5.18
N ARG A 39 -3.85 -14.57 5.83
CA ARG A 39 -4.91 -14.79 6.82
C ARG A 39 -4.78 -13.82 7.98
N ASP A 40 -3.60 -13.73 8.59
CA ASP A 40 -3.31 -12.83 9.71
C ASP A 40 -3.56 -11.36 9.30
N TYR A 41 -3.14 -10.99 8.09
CA TYR A 41 -3.40 -9.65 7.54
C TYR A 41 -4.90 -9.36 7.46
N TYR A 42 -5.70 -10.28 6.90
CA TYR A 42 -7.14 -10.09 6.80
C TYR A 42 -7.82 -10.04 8.16
N CYS A 43 -7.40 -10.86 9.11
CA CYS A 43 -7.90 -10.81 10.48
C CYS A 43 -7.64 -9.44 11.14
N GLU A 44 -6.49 -8.81 10.86
CA GLU A 44 -6.08 -7.58 11.55
C GLU A 44 -6.58 -6.29 10.89
N ILE A 45 -6.51 -6.20 9.57
CA ILE A 45 -6.88 -5.00 8.80
C ILE A 45 -7.63 -5.31 7.49
N GLY A 46 -8.11 -6.54 7.29
CA GLY A 46 -8.80 -6.96 6.07
C GLY A 46 -10.14 -6.28 5.80
N ALA A 47 -10.80 -5.70 6.79
CA ALA A 47 -12.05 -4.98 6.55
C ALA A 47 -11.84 -3.74 5.67
N LEU A 48 -10.60 -3.22 5.61
CA LEU A 48 -10.23 -2.08 4.77
C LEU A 48 -10.38 -2.36 3.27
N THR A 49 -10.25 -3.63 2.82
CA THR A 49 -10.44 -3.99 1.41
C THR A 49 -11.90 -3.88 0.97
N LYS A 50 -12.84 -3.77 1.93
CA LYS A 50 -14.28 -3.70 1.66
C LYS A 50 -14.83 -2.28 1.73
N ILE A 51 -13.97 -1.30 2.01
CA ILE A 51 -14.37 0.10 2.17
C ILE A 51 -14.42 0.76 0.79
N MET A 52 -15.63 1.09 0.37
CA MET A 52 -15.92 1.84 -0.86
C MET A 52 -16.06 3.34 -0.57
N PRO A 53 -15.84 4.22 -1.56
CA PRO A 53 -15.90 5.66 -1.33
C PRO A 53 -17.34 6.08 -1.03
N SER A 54 -17.50 6.90 0.00
CA SER A 54 -18.79 7.45 0.45
C SER A 54 -18.60 8.81 1.14
N GLU A 55 -19.67 9.57 1.35
CA GLU A 55 -19.56 10.80 2.14
C GLU A 55 -19.12 10.52 3.59
N GLY A 56 -19.54 9.39 4.17
CA GLY A 56 -19.28 9.02 5.57
C GLY A 56 -17.83 8.64 5.88
N ASN A 57 -17.04 8.29 4.86
CA ASN A 57 -15.61 8.00 4.98
C ASN A 57 -14.75 8.96 4.15
N HIS A 58 -15.25 10.15 3.83
CA HIS A 58 -14.53 11.16 3.06
C HIS A 58 -14.02 10.65 1.69
N SER A 59 -14.77 9.75 1.06
CA SER A 59 -14.42 9.09 -0.21
C SER A 59 -13.12 8.27 -0.17
N LEU A 60 -12.68 7.82 1.00
CA LEU A 60 -11.52 6.96 1.16
C LEU A 60 -11.73 5.57 0.56
N THR A 61 -10.69 5.05 -0.10
CA THR A 61 -10.56 3.67 -0.59
C THR A 61 -9.23 3.08 -0.14
N PRO A 62 -9.06 2.75 1.16
CA PRO A 62 -7.76 2.57 1.79
C PRO A 62 -6.81 1.53 1.18
N LEU A 63 -7.33 0.55 0.44
CA LEU A 63 -6.58 -0.54 -0.19
C LEU A 63 -7.04 -0.81 -1.64
N CYS A 64 -7.61 0.21 -2.31
CA CYS A 64 -8.17 0.10 -3.67
C CYS A 64 -8.22 1.45 -4.41
N SER A 65 -7.24 2.33 -4.18
CA SER A 65 -7.19 3.67 -4.79
C SER A 65 -6.37 3.68 -6.08
N GLN A 66 -5.12 3.19 -6.02
CA GLN A 66 -4.24 3.13 -7.19
C GLN A 66 -4.01 1.68 -7.63
N ASP A 67 -3.65 0.83 -6.70
CA ASP A 67 -3.69 -0.61 -6.87
C ASP A 67 -4.78 -1.18 -5.95
N ALA A 68 -5.04 -2.47 -6.03
CA ALA A 68 -6.05 -3.12 -5.21
C ALA A 68 -5.47 -4.33 -4.50
N LEU A 69 -5.77 -4.43 -3.21
CA LEU A 69 -5.72 -5.69 -2.47
C LEU A 69 -7.12 -6.32 -2.50
N ALA A 70 -7.24 -7.49 -3.10
CA ALA A 70 -8.52 -8.20 -3.21
C ALA A 70 -9.09 -8.49 -1.81
N SER A 71 -10.40 -8.36 -1.67
CA SER A 71 -11.11 -8.87 -0.50
C SER A 71 -11.16 -10.41 -0.53
N PRO A 72 -11.38 -11.09 0.61
CA PRO A 72 -11.40 -12.55 0.65
C PRO A 72 -12.40 -13.21 -0.33
N GLU A 73 -13.52 -12.55 -0.62
CA GLU A 73 -14.54 -12.98 -1.58
C GLU A 73 -14.15 -12.78 -3.06
N GLU A 74 -13.14 -11.96 -3.34
CA GLU A 74 -12.62 -11.65 -4.67
C GLU A 74 -11.36 -12.44 -5.01
N LEU A 75 -10.84 -13.23 -4.08
CA LEU A 75 -9.66 -14.05 -4.30
C LEU A 75 -9.89 -15.11 -5.40
N GLU A 76 -9.00 -15.12 -6.38
CA GLU A 76 -9.01 -16.11 -7.46
C GLU A 76 -7.95 -17.19 -7.20
N TYR A 77 -8.29 -18.44 -7.55
CA TYR A 77 -7.44 -19.60 -7.29
C TYR A 77 -7.13 -20.35 -8.58
N SER A 78 -5.85 -20.56 -8.85
CA SER A 78 -5.38 -21.29 -10.03
C SER A 78 -4.05 -22.00 -9.72
N ASP A 79 -3.92 -23.25 -10.15
CA ASP A 79 -2.66 -24.02 -10.08
C ASP A 79 -1.95 -24.06 -8.70
N GLY A 80 -2.72 -24.03 -7.61
CA GLY A 80 -2.16 -24.02 -6.24
C GLY A 80 -1.68 -22.64 -5.76
N PHE A 81 -2.06 -21.58 -6.48
CA PHE A 81 -1.83 -20.19 -6.12
C PHE A 81 -3.15 -19.48 -5.82
N VAL A 82 -3.04 -18.38 -5.08
CA VAL A 82 -4.10 -17.39 -4.89
C VAL A 82 -3.64 -16.04 -5.41
N GLU A 83 -4.48 -15.41 -6.23
CA GLU A 83 -4.30 -14.06 -6.75
C GLU A 83 -4.93 -13.08 -5.76
N PHE A 84 -4.15 -12.10 -5.30
CA PHE A 84 -4.52 -11.32 -4.11
C PHE A 84 -4.33 -9.81 -4.28
N ALA A 85 -3.59 -9.37 -5.29
CA ALA A 85 -3.40 -7.96 -5.58
C ALA A 85 -3.33 -7.71 -7.09
N CYS A 86 -3.80 -6.56 -7.54
CA CYS A 86 -3.75 -6.15 -8.94
C CYS A 86 -3.59 -4.63 -9.08
N GLU A 87 -3.13 -4.20 -10.24
CA GLU A 87 -3.14 -2.78 -10.62
C GLU A 87 -4.51 -2.39 -11.17
N ASN A 88 -4.95 -1.15 -10.91
CA ASN A 88 -6.33 -0.72 -11.18
C ASN A 88 -6.71 -0.66 -12.68
N GLN A 89 -5.76 -0.66 -13.61
CA GLN A 89 -6.00 -0.73 -15.06
C GLN A 89 -5.90 -2.18 -15.58
N GLY A 90 -5.64 -3.15 -14.71
CA GLY A 90 -5.50 -4.55 -15.06
C GLY A 90 -4.18 -4.87 -15.77
N ASN A 91 -3.17 -4.01 -15.62
CA ASN A 91 -1.87 -4.21 -16.25
C ASN A 91 -1.11 -5.38 -15.63
N TRP A 92 -1.25 -5.59 -14.32
CA TRP A 92 -0.63 -6.71 -13.64
C TRP A 92 -1.46 -7.24 -12.47
N ILE A 93 -1.19 -8.49 -12.13
CA ILE A 93 -1.75 -9.26 -11.02
C ILE A 93 -0.60 -9.91 -10.27
N CYS A 94 -0.73 -9.98 -8.94
CA CYS A 94 0.18 -10.64 -8.03
C CYS A 94 -0.48 -11.86 -7.39
N ARG A 95 0.29 -12.95 -7.26
CA ARG A 95 -0.16 -14.22 -6.69
C ARG A 95 0.88 -14.84 -5.76
N VAL A 96 0.42 -15.73 -4.89
CA VAL A 96 1.25 -16.46 -3.92
C VAL A 96 0.80 -17.92 -3.79
N GLN A 97 1.72 -18.79 -3.42
CA GLN A 97 1.42 -20.20 -3.21
C GLN A 97 0.47 -20.40 -2.02
N CYS A 98 -0.60 -21.17 -2.21
CA CYS A 98 -1.53 -21.56 -1.16
C CYS A 98 -0.84 -22.39 -0.05
N ASP A 99 -1.44 -22.41 1.14
CA ASP A 99 -1.03 -23.25 2.28
C ASP A 99 0.46 -23.12 2.68
N SER A 100 1.06 -21.97 2.39
CA SER A 100 2.45 -21.64 2.70
C SER A 100 2.51 -20.61 3.84
N ASN A 101 3.58 -20.68 4.63
CA ASN A 101 3.89 -19.66 5.63
C ASN A 101 4.84 -18.62 5.01
N ASP A 102 4.34 -17.39 4.82
CA ASP A 102 5.02 -16.25 4.19
C ASP A 102 5.69 -16.56 2.83
N PRO A 103 4.92 -16.98 1.81
CA PRO A 103 5.45 -17.32 0.50
C PRO A 103 6.07 -16.11 -0.22
N GLU A 104 6.91 -16.40 -1.21
CA GLU A 104 7.34 -15.41 -2.20
C GLU A 104 6.17 -14.97 -3.10
N VAL A 105 6.17 -13.69 -3.47
CA VAL A 105 5.20 -13.12 -4.40
C VAL A 105 5.65 -13.26 -5.85
N PHE A 106 4.71 -13.61 -6.72
CA PHE A 106 4.87 -13.66 -8.17
C PHE A 106 3.95 -12.64 -8.84
N SER A 107 4.40 -12.02 -9.93
CA SER A 107 3.67 -11.01 -10.70
C SER A 107 3.79 -11.27 -12.20
N ASN A 108 2.74 -11.02 -12.97
CA ASN A 108 2.78 -11.10 -14.43
C ASN A 108 3.19 -9.78 -15.12
N ALA A 109 3.64 -8.76 -14.37
CA ALA A 109 4.03 -7.46 -14.93
C ALA A 109 5.16 -7.53 -15.97
N ALA A 110 5.95 -8.61 -15.99
CA ALA A 110 7.00 -8.83 -17.00
C ALA A 110 6.46 -8.80 -18.44
N GLU A 111 5.19 -9.19 -18.65
CA GLU A 111 4.55 -9.20 -19.96
C GLU A 111 4.41 -7.79 -20.54
N LEU A 112 4.17 -6.78 -19.68
CA LEU A 112 4.01 -5.38 -20.09
C LEU A 112 5.28 -4.80 -20.73
N PHE A 113 6.45 -5.29 -20.29
CA PHE A 113 7.75 -4.81 -20.73
C PHE A 113 8.40 -5.73 -21.78
N GLY A 114 7.75 -6.84 -22.13
CA GLY A 114 8.32 -7.86 -23.03
C GLY A 114 9.56 -8.55 -22.42
N GLU A 115 9.65 -8.61 -21.09
CA GLU A 115 10.79 -9.16 -20.35
C GLU A 115 10.57 -10.63 -19.94
N GLY A 116 9.34 -11.13 -20.05
CA GLY A 116 8.98 -12.52 -19.75
C GLY A 116 7.52 -12.82 -20.07
N GLU A 117 7.13 -14.09 -19.93
CA GLU A 117 5.75 -14.57 -20.05
C GLU A 117 5.26 -15.11 -18.71
N GLY A 118 3.98 -14.89 -18.40
CA GLY A 118 3.32 -15.35 -17.19
C GLY A 118 3.88 -14.75 -15.89
N PHE A 119 3.63 -15.45 -14.79
CA PHE A 119 4.01 -15.00 -13.46
C PHE A 119 5.49 -15.24 -13.17
N GLN A 120 6.21 -14.16 -12.90
CA GLN A 120 7.63 -14.12 -12.56
C GLN A 120 7.81 -13.75 -11.07
N SER A 121 8.89 -14.21 -10.44
CA SER A 121 9.17 -13.90 -9.04
C SER A 121 9.50 -12.41 -8.86
N VAL A 122 8.87 -11.78 -7.86
CA VAL A 122 9.19 -10.41 -7.40
C VAL A 122 10.46 -10.40 -6.52
N ASN A 123 10.93 -11.58 -6.09
CA ASN A 123 11.99 -11.76 -5.10
C ASN A 123 11.70 -11.01 -3.78
N TYR A 124 10.44 -11.11 -3.33
CA TYR A 124 9.95 -10.43 -2.14
C TYR A 124 8.94 -11.31 -1.38
N PRO A 125 9.10 -11.49 -0.06
CA PRO A 125 8.14 -12.26 0.73
C PRO A 125 6.82 -11.49 0.89
N LEU A 126 5.72 -12.24 0.99
CA LEU A 126 4.36 -11.71 1.09
C LEU A 126 4.20 -10.70 2.22
N SER A 127 4.79 -10.95 3.39
CA SER A 127 4.71 -10.04 4.55
C SER A 127 5.26 -8.64 4.24
N LYS A 128 6.37 -8.55 3.53
CA LYS A 128 6.97 -7.26 3.12
C LYS A 128 6.22 -6.62 1.96
N PHE A 129 5.71 -7.44 1.04
CA PHE A 129 4.87 -6.98 -0.05
C PHE A 129 3.62 -6.28 0.51
N LEU A 130 2.91 -6.93 1.44
CA LEU A 130 1.72 -6.38 2.09
C LEU A 130 2.03 -5.05 2.78
N ILE A 131 3.15 -4.93 3.51
CA ILE A 131 3.57 -3.63 4.09
C ILE A 131 3.69 -2.55 3.00
N THR A 132 4.34 -2.87 1.89
CA THR A 132 4.59 -1.89 0.81
C THR A 132 3.28 -1.46 0.17
N LEU A 133 2.44 -2.42 -0.25
CA LEU A 133 1.16 -2.15 -0.89
C LEU A 133 0.24 -1.36 0.03
N THR A 134 0.13 -1.74 1.32
CA THR A 134 -0.69 -1.00 2.28
C THR A 134 -0.24 0.45 2.42
N LEU A 135 1.07 0.71 2.51
CA LEU A 135 1.57 2.08 2.67
C LEU A 135 1.36 2.91 1.39
N GLN A 136 1.57 2.30 0.22
CA GLN A 136 1.29 2.93 -1.07
C GLN A 136 -0.19 3.33 -1.14
N GLU A 137 -1.10 2.40 -0.87
CA GLU A 137 -2.54 2.69 -0.93
C GLU A 137 -2.99 3.71 0.12
N ILE A 138 -2.37 3.77 1.30
CA ILE A 138 -2.64 4.84 2.27
C ILE A 138 -2.24 6.21 1.72
N VAL A 139 -1.11 6.31 1.02
CA VAL A 139 -0.71 7.57 0.36
C VAL A 139 -1.70 7.91 -0.75
N MET A 140 -1.98 6.96 -1.63
CA MET A 140 -2.80 7.19 -2.82
C MET A 140 -4.28 7.44 -2.49
N SER A 141 -4.77 6.92 -1.36
CA SER A 141 -6.13 7.14 -0.87
C SER A 141 -6.32 8.46 -0.11
N ALA A 142 -5.25 9.21 0.16
CA ALA A 142 -5.33 10.38 1.02
C ALA A 142 -6.16 11.52 0.40
N PRO A 143 -7.10 12.14 1.15
CA PRO A 143 -7.91 13.27 0.66
C PRO A 143 -7.09 14.50 0.28
N PHE A 144 -5.91 14.66 0.90
CA PHE A 144 -4.94 15.67 0.53
C PHE A 144 -3.72 14.96 -0.01
N LEU A 145 -3.58 14.94 -1.34
CA LEU A 145 -2.48 14.32 -2.05
C LEU A 145 -1.88 15.31 -3.06
N ILE A 146 -0.56 15.45 -3.01
CA ILE A 146 0.20 16.23 -4.01
C ILE A 146 1.42 15.45 -4.47
N SER A 147 1.91 15.80 -5.65
CA SER A 147 3.27 15.43 -6.07
C SER A 147 4.22 16.61 -5.83
N LEU A 148 5.41 16.31 -5.32
CA LEU A 148 6.51 17.23 -5.12
C LEU A 148 7.54 17.02 -6.24
N ASN A 149 8.06 18.10 -6.79
CA ASN A 149 9.13 18.06 -7.78
C ASN A 149 10.47 18.33 -7.09
N VAL A 150 11.03 17.30 -6.45
CA VAL A 150 12.28 17.33 -5.70
C VAL A 150 13.08 16.05 -5.95
N GLU A 151 14.41 16.15 -5.97
CA GLU A 151 15.27 14.96 -6.09
C GLU A 151 15.25 14.11 -4.82
N ASP A 152 15.26 14.75 -3.65
CA ASP A 152 15.06 14.10 -2.35
C ASP A 152 13.73 14.57 -1.74
N PRO A 153 12.74 13.67 -1.57
CA PRO A 153 11.45 13.97 -0.95
C PRO A 153 11.57 14.71 0.39
N ARG A 154 12.61 14.39 1.17
CA ARG A 154 12.85 14.95 2.51
C ARG A 154 13.27 16.41 2.47
N GLU A 155 13.85 16.84 1.35
CA GLU A 155 14.30 18.22 1.18
C GLU A 155 13.15 19.18 0.88
N GLY A 156 12.01 18.69 0.38
CA GLY A 156 10.85 19.51 0.07
C GLY A 156 10.01 19.96 1.26
N LEU A 157 10.27 19.43 2.47
CA LEU A 157 9.38 19.59 3.62
C LEU A 157 9.96 20.43 4.76
N ASN A 158 9.08 21.15 5.45
CA ASN A 158 9.33 21.77 6.74
C ASN A 158 9.08 20.73 7.85
N GLY A 159 10.11 20.39 8.62
CA GLY A 159 9.97 19.50 9.78
C GLY A 159 11.03 18.41 9.83
N ASP A 160 10.92 17.55 10.84
CA ASP A 160 11.80 16.40 10.99
C ASP A 160 11.20 15.19 10.27
N VAL A 161 11.77 14.87 9.10
CA VAL A 161 11.31 13.78 8.23
C VAL A 161 12.07 12.50 8.58
N GLN A 162 11.33 11.50 9.03
CA GLN A 162 11.89 10.24 9.51
C GLN A 162 11.52 9.07 8.59
N PRO A 163 12.44 8.14 8.29
CA PRO A 163 12.13 6.96 7.49
C PRO A 163 11.09 6.09 8.20
N LEU A 164 10.13 5.59 7.45
CA LEU A 164 9.08 4.68 7.92
C LEU A 164 9.31 3.25 7.44
N TRP A 165 9.54 3.09 6.13
CA TRP A 165 9.75 1.82 5.42
C TRP A 165 10.56 2.10 4.15
N ASN A 166 11.57 1.28 3.83
CA ASN A 166 12.44 1.52 2.66
C ASN A 166 12.61 0.25 1.83
N ASN A 167 12.92 0.41 0.55
CA ASN A 167 13.13 -0.69 -0.39
C ASN A 167 11.92 -1.64 -0.52
N GLY A 168 10.71 -1.06 -0.53
CA GLY A 168 9.46 -1.77 -0.78
C GLY A 168 9.29 -2.14 -2.25
N LYS A 169 8.55 -3.23 -2.56
CA LYS A 169 8.23 -3.65 -3.94
C LYS A 169 6.79 -4.15 -4.04
N THR A 170 6.10 -3.85 -5.14
CA THR A 170 4.70 -4.21 -5.39
C THR A 170 4.47 -4.91 -6.74
N ALA A 171 5.43 -4.92 -7.66
CA ALA A 171 5.39 -5.75 -8.89
C ALA A 171 6.76 -6.27 -9.36
N TYR A 172 6.75 -7.14 -10.37
CA TYR A 172 7.98 -7.65 -11.01
C TYR A 172 8.82 -6.51 -11.60
N ASN A 173 10.12 -6.54 -11.33
CA ASN A 173 11.13 -5.57 -11.81
C ASN A 173 10.78 -4.09 -11.55
N GLU A 174 9.90 -3.84 -10.60
CA GLU A 174 9.53 -2.49 -10.21
C GLU A 174 10.63 -1.85 -9.35
N ASN A 175 10.76 -0.53 -9.48
CA ASN A 175 11.63 0.25 -8.61
C ASN A 175 11.14 0.23 -7.16
N SER A 176 12.06 0.48 -6.24
CA SER A 176 11.74 0.49 -4.83
C SER A 176 10.84 1.66 -4.44
N HIS A 177 9.99 1.38 -3.46
CA HIS A 177 9.23 2.39 -2.72
C HIS A 177 9.91 2.69 -1.40
N ASP A 178 10.08 3.99 -1.10
CA ASP A 178 10.52 4.47 0.21
C ASP A 178 9.45 5.36 0.83
N PHE A 179 9.20 5.19 2.12
CA PHE A 179 8.17 5.88 2.86
C PHE A 179 8.76 6.61 4.06
N PHE A 180 8.25 7.81 4.32
CA PHE A 180 8.70 8.68 5.40
C PHE A 180 7.50 9.31 6.10
N ILE A 181 7.69 9.69 7.36
CA ILE A 181 6.70 10.41 8.16
C ILE A 181 7.29 11.70 8.71
N VAL A 182 6.43 12.67 9.00
CA VAL A 182 6.82 13.85 9.78
C VAL A 182 6.32 13.68 11.20
N GLU A 183 7.22 13.80 12.18
CA GLU A 183 6.90 13.53 13.59
C GLU A 183 5.73 14.39 14.09
N ASN A 184 4.82 13.79 14.88
CA ASN A 184 3.65 14.45 15.45
C ASN A 184 2.63 15.00 14.44
N THR A 185 2.67 14.53 13.19
CA THR A 185 1.68 14.84 12.15
C THR A 185 1.05 13.55 11.61
N ASP A 186 0.10 13.69 10.70
CA ASP A 186 -0.41 12.59 9.88
C ASP A 186 0.21 12.55 8.48
N LEU A 187 1.29 13.30 8.24
CA LEU A 187 1.94 13.37 6.94
C LEU A 187 2.65 12.07 6.63
N LEU A 188 2.35 11.54 5.44
CA LEU A 188 3.03 10.40 4.84
C LEU A 188 3.63 10.83 3.52
N LEU A 189 4.90 10.51 3.33
CA LEU A 189 5.65 10.82 2.12
C LEU A 189 6.07 9.50 1.48
N MET A 190 5.81 9.34 0.19
CA MET A 190 6.26 8.21 -0.60
C MET A 190 7.18 8.70 -1.71
N ASN A 191 8.33 8.08 -1.84
CA ASN A 191 9.19 8.19 -3.01
C ASN A 191 8.98 6.96 -3.88
N TYR A 192 8.50 7.19 -5.09
CA TYR A 192 8.31 6.14 -6.07
C TYR A 192 8.83 6.64 -7.41
N TYR A 193 9.80 5.92 -8.00
CA TYR A 193 10.36 6.27 -9.31
C TYR A 193 11.01 7.67 -9.38
N GLY A 194 11.43 8.24 -8.24
CA GLY A 194 11.93 9.62 -8.18
C GLY A 194 10.81 10.67 -8.18
N ASP A 195 9.54 10.25 -8.24
CA ASP A 195 8.38 11.07 -7.96
C ASP A 195 8.06 11.00 -6.47
N ALA A 196 8.03 12.17 -5.83
CA ALA A 196 7.67 12.30 -4.43
C ALA A 196 6.19 12.62 -4.28
N TRP A 197 5.49 11.85 -3.44
CA TRP A 197 4.07 12.00 -3.15
C TRP A 197 3.89 12.32 -1.68
N LEU A 198 3.26 13.45 -1.37
CA LEU A 198 2.94 13.87 -0.01
C LEU A 198 1.44 13.75 0.21
N ALA A 199 1.09 13.07 1.31
CA ALA A 199 -0.27 12.75 1.69
C ALA A 199 -0.58 13.20 3.12
N SER A 200 -1.80 13.67 3.35
CA SER A 200 -2.40 13.88 4.67
C SER A 200 -3.86 13.43 4.65
N LYS A 201 -4.34 12.90 5.79
CA LYS A 201 -5.76 12.56 5.94
C LYS A 201 -6.60 13.72 6.49
N SER A 202 -6.00 14.70 7.16
CA SER A 202 -6.75 15.67 7.98
C SER A 202 -6.59 17.12 7.57
N GLU A 203 -5.56 17.47 6.79
CA GLU A 203 -5.26 18.87 6.54
C GLU A 203 -4.56 19.16 5.22
N SER A 204 -4.68 20.42 4.78
CA SER A 204 -3.98 20.93 3.60
C SER A 204 -2.47 20.90 3.81
N LEU A 205 -1.76 20.53 2.74
CA LEU A 205 -0.34 20.24 2.73
C LEU A 205 0.56 21.47 2.58
N GLU A 206 0.02 22.59 2.09
CA GLU A 206 0.78 23.78 1.68
C GLU A 206 1.73 24.31 2.76
N LYS A 207 1.29 24.30 4.02
CA LYS A 207 2.08 24.78 5.16
C LYS A 207 3.31 23.92 5.49
N TYR A 208 3.36 22.70 4.99
CA TYR A 208 4.44 21.75 5.22
C TYR A 208 5.49 21.76 4.13
N ILE A 209 5.26 22.47 3.04
CA ILE A 209 6.14 22.51 1.88
C ILE A 209 7.05 23.73 2.01
N LYS A 210 8.34 23.58 1.66
CA LYS A 210 9.25 24.74 1.59
C LYS A 210 8.84 25.68 0.45
N GLU A 211 9.04 26.98 0.64
CA GLU A 211 8.57 28.02 -0.29
C GLU A 211 9.13 27.88 -1.72
N ASP A 212 10.30 27.28 -1.86
CA ASP A 212 11.01 27.06 -3.13
C ASP A 212 10.70 25.71 -3.80
N CYS A 213 9.90 24.86 -3.15
CA CYS A 213 9.53 23.56 -3.69
C CYS A 213 8.31 23.70 -4.62
N TYR A 214 8.45 23.21 -5.86
CA TYR A 214 7.33 23.12 -6.78
C TYR A 214 6.48 21.88 -6.46
N TRP A 215 5.16 22.04 -6.51
CA TRP A 215 4.20 20.97 -6.25
C TRP A 215 2.93 21.14 -7.08
N ARG A 216 2.16 20.06 -7.22
CA ARG A 216 0.85 20.08 -7.90
C ARG A 216 -0.14 19.14 -7.20
N PHE A 217 -1.40 19.55 -7.19
CA PHE A 217 -2.52 18.69 -6.80
C PHE A 217 -2.68 17.53 -7.78
N ILE A 218 -3.10 16.40 -7.22
CA ILE A 218 -3.47 15.20 -7.94
C ILE A 218 -4.98 15.05 -7.74
N TYR A 219 -5.73 15.06 -8.84
CA TYR A 219 -7.19 14.95 -8.87
C TYR A 219 -7.59 13.74 -9.69
#